data_AF-A0A2H0U499-F1
#
_entry.id   AF-A0A2H0U499-F1
#
_cell.length_a   1.000
_cell.length_b   1.000
_cell.length_c   1.000
_cell.angle_alpha   90.00
_cell.angle_beta   90.00
_cell.angle_gamma   90.00
#
_symmetry.space_group_name_H-M   'P 1'
#
loop_
_entity.id
_entity.type
_entity.pdbx_description
1 polymer ?
#
loop_
_entity_poly.entity_id
_entity_poly.type
_entity_poly.pdbx_seq_one_letter_code
_entity_poly.pdbx_strand_id
1 'polypeptide(L)'
;KNLKKTIGEAFNFSSKDNLSVINLIKEAEKILDVKIKYKIVNNAKNEIPYQHLKDKKIKRLGWKNNYNLENTLKNVLRWYNLLLQ
;
A
#
# COMPACT_ATOMS: atom_id res chain seq x y z
N LYS A 1 22.47 17.89 25.39
CA LYS A 1 22.43 19.31 24.92
C LYS A 1 21.79 19.48 23.53
N ASN A 2 21.92 18.55 22.58
CA ASN A 2 21.41 18.73 21.20
C ASN A 2 19.91 18.44 20.97
N LEU A 3 19.27 17.59 21.79
CA LEU A 3 17.83 17.26 21.69
C LEU A 3 16.88 18.48 21.77
N LYS A 4 17.30 19.57 22.43
CA LYS A 4 16.49 20.80 22.55
C LYS A 4 16.68 21.77 21.37
N LYS A 5 17.63 21.51 20.46
CA LYS A 5 18.04 22.44 19.39
C LYS A 5 17.44 22.10 18.02
N THR A 6 16.99 20.86 17.85
CA THR A 6 16.30 20.39 16.64
C THR A 6 15.25 19.37 17.06
N ILE A 7 13.97 19.75 16.99
CA ILE A 7 12.85 18.85 17.24
C ILE A 7 12.32 18.41 15.88
N GLY A 8 12.55 17.14 15.53
CA GLY A 8 12.00 16.53 14.33
C GLY A 8 10.52 16.20 14.50
N GLU A 9 9.82 16.09 13.37
CA GLU A 9 8.43 15.66 13.32
C GLU A 9 8.30 14.40 12.47
N ALA A 10 7.58 13.40 12.98
CA ALA A 10 7.21 12.22 12.20
C ALA A 10 5.88 12.45 11.46
N PHE A 11 5.78 11.90 10.25
CA PHE A 11 4.60 11.99 9.38
C PHE A 11 4.31 10.62 8.76
N ASN A 12 3.05 10.20 8.82
CA ASN A 12 2.58 9.02 8.11
C ASN A 12 2.13 9.40 6.70
N PHE A 13 2.51 8.60 5.72
CA PHE A 13 2.05 8.68 4.34
C PHE A 13 1.18 7.44 4.09
N SER A 14 -0.05 7.63 3.63
CA SER A 14 -1.00 6.52 3.45
C SER A 14 -1.86 6.69 2.21
N SER A 15 -2.49 5.61 1.76
CA SER A 15 -3.57 5.65 0.78
C SER A 15 -4.93 5.79 1.49
N LYS A 16 -5.99 5.96 0.69
CA LYS A 16 -7.37 5.82 1.17
C LYS A 16 -7.83 4.35 1.17
N ASP A 17 -7.04 3.47 0.58
CA ASP A 17 -7.40 2.07 0.40
C ASP A 17 -7.26 1.33 1.72
N ASN A 18 -8.32 0.61 2.09
CA ASN A 18 -8.32 -0.28 3.23
C ASN A 18 -8.90 -1.61 2.76
N LEU A 19 -8.01 -2.50 2.31
CA LEU A 19 -8.38 -3.75 1.67
C LEU A 19 -7.83 -4.92 2.49
N SER A 20 -8.67 -5.93 2.71
CA SER A 20 -8.17 -7.25 3.08
C SER A 20 -7.39 -7.85 1.90
N VAL A 21 -6.54 -8.83 2.19
CA VAL A 21 -5.80 -9.57 1.14
C VAL A 21 -6.75 -10.15 0.08
N ILE A 22 -7.89 -10.69 0.50
CA ILE A 22 -8.89 -11.27 -0.42
C ILE A 22 -9.52 -10.20 -1.31
N ASN A 23 -9.83 -9.03 -0.76
CA ASN A 23 -10.38 -7.93 -1.56
C ASN A 23 -9.34 -7.37 -2.54
N LEU A 24 -8.07 -7.28 -2.13
CA LEU A 24 -6.98 -6.90 -3.03
C LEU A 24 -6.86 -7.86 -4.21
N ILE A 25 -6.90 -9.18 -3.98
CA ILE A 25 -6.87 -10.18 -5.04
C ILE A 25 -8.06 -9.99 -5.99
N LYS A 26 -9.28 -9.83 -5.48
CA LYS A 26 -10.48 -9.61 -6.31
C LYS A 26 -10.38 -8.35 -7.17
N GLU A 27 -9.89 -7.24 -6.61
CA GLU A 27 -9.68 -6.02 -7.38
C GLU A 27 -8.58 -6.22 -8.44
N ALA A 28 -7.50 -6.91 -8.10
CA ALA A 28 -6.44 -7.25 -9.05
C ALA A 28 -6.95 -8.12 -10.21
N GLU A 29 -7.78 -9.14 -9.94
CA GLU A 29 -8.39 -9.95 -10.99
C GLU A 29 -9.21 -9.11 -11.98
N LYS A 30 -9.99 -8.14 -11.47
CA LYS A 30 -10.78 -7.23 -12.31
C LYS A 30 -9.90 -6.29 -13.12
N ILE A 31 -8.89 -5.68 -12.49
CA ILE A 31 -8.01 -4.70 -13.13
C ILE A 31 -7.17 -5.33 -14.23
N LEU A 32 -6.73 -6.56 -14.03
CA LEU A 32 -5.82 -7.27 -14.94
C LEU A 32 -6.56 -8.21 -15.91
N ASP A 33 -7.85 -8.43 -15.71
CA ASP A 33 -8.68 -9.37 -16.46
C ASP A 33 -8.10 -10.80 -16.49
N VAL A 34 -7.67 -11.28 -15.32
CA VAL A 34 -7.05 -12.61 -15.13
C VAL A 34 -7.50 -13.21 -13.81
N LYS A 35 -7.73 -14.53 -13.81
CA LYS A 35 -7.96 -15.29 -12.58
C LYS A 35 -6.66 -15.61 -11.86
N ILE A 36 -6.61 -15.24 -10.59
CA ILE A 36 -5.44 -15.44 -9.73
C ILE A 36 -5.73 -16.62 -8.81
N LYS A 37 -5.07 -17.76 -9.07
CA LYS A 37 -5.20 -18.94 -8.22
C LYS A 37 -4.44 -18.72 -6.90
N TYR A 38 -5.11 -18.92 -5.77
CA TYR A 38 -4.51 -18.84 -4.44
C TYR A 38 -5.04 -19.93 -3.50
N LYS A 39 -4.33 -20.17 -2.40
CA LYS A 39 -4.73 -21.07 -1.30
C LYS A 39 -4.52 -20.36 0.03
N ILE A 40 -5.50 -20.45 0.93
CA ILE A 40 -5.35 -19.98 2.32
C ILE A 40 -4.63 -21.07 3.11
N VAL A 41 -3.40 -20.79 3.54
CA VAL A 41 -2.52 -21.75 4.25
C VAL A 41 -2.51 -21.58 5.78
N ASN A 42 -2.94 -20.42 6.28
CA ASN A 42 -3.09 -20.12 7.71
C ASN A 42 -1.87 -20.45 8.60
N ASN A 43 -0.66 -20.14 8.12
CA ASN A 43 0.60 -20.44 8.81
C ASN A 43 1.45 -19.19 9.13
N ALA A 44 0.98 -17.99 8.79
CA ALA A 44 1.65 -16.74 9.11
C ALA A 44 1.64 -16.52 10.62
N LYS A 45 2.78 -16.09 11.18
CA LYS A 45 2.97 -15.83 12.62
C LYS A 45 3.38 -14.39 12.81
N ASN A 46 2.93 -13.77 13.91
CA ASN A 46 3.26 -12.39 14.29
C ASN A 46 2.77 -11.30 13.33
N GLU A 47 1.73 -11.60 12.53
CA GLU A 47 1.07 -10.61 11.69
C GLU A 47 0.14 -9.71 12.53
N ILE A 48 0.11 -8.42 12.18
CA ILE A 48 -0.86 -7.47 12.73
C ILE A 48 -2.15 -7.59 11.91
N PRO A 49 -3.29 -8.02 12.48
CA PRO A 49 -4.49 -8.32 11.69
C PRO A 49 -5.08 -7.12 10.94
N TYR A 50 -4.97 -5.92 11.52
CA TYR A 50 -5.49 -4.69 10.94
C TYR A 50 -4.46 -3.59 11.03
N GLN A 51 -3.82 -3.27 9.91
CA GLN A 51 -2.81 -2.22 9.82
C GLN A 51 -3.25 -1.14 8.84
N HIS A 52 -3.40 0.08 9.35
CA HIS A 52 -3.67 1.27 8.55
C HIS A 52 -3.01 2.49 9.21
N LEU A 53 -2.75 3.51 8.41
CA LEU A 53 -2.07 4.73 8.86
C LEU A 53 -3.01 5.93 8.81
N LYS A 54 -2.81 6.86 9.76
CA LYS A 54 -3.50 8.15 9.79
C LYS A 54 -2.58 9.24 9.22
N ASP A 55 -2.90 9.70 8.02
CA ASP A 55 -2.15 10.72 7.27
C ASP A 55 -2.63 12.17 7.49
N LYS A 56 -3.52 12.40 8.47
CA LYS A 56 -4.07 13.74 8.75
C LYS A 56 -2.99 14.80 8.98
N LYS A 57 -1.83 14.42 9.53
CA LYS A 57 -0.73 15.34 9.84
C LYS A 57 -0.05 15.85 8.57
N ILE A 58 0.33 14.95 7.66
CA ILE A 58 1.03 15.31 6.42
C ILE A 58 0.11 16.05 5.44
N LYS A 59 -1.20 15.74 5.46
CA LYS A 59 -2.22 16.48 4.69
C LYS A 59 -2.29 17.97 5.02
N ARG A 60 -1.96 18.38 6.25
CA ARG A 60 -1.87 19.80 6.64
C ARG A 60 -0.76 20.54 5.90
N LEU A 61 0.25 19.82 5.41
CA LEU A 61 1.35 20.36 4.61
C LEU A 61 1.03 20.32 3.10
N GLY A 62 -0.23 20.12 2.72
CA GLY A 62 -0.66 20.07 1.32
C GLY A 62 -0.34 18.75 0.60
N TRP A 63 0.27 17.78 1.28
CA TRP A 63 0.52 16.47 0.68
C TRP A 63 -0.79 15.71 0.43
N LYS A 64 -0.87 15.05 -0.73
CA LYS A 64 -1.96 14.14 -1.09
C LYS A 64 -1.42 12.93 -1.84
N ASN A 65 -2.01 11.76 -1.60
CA ASN A 65 -1.75 10.59 -2.43
C ASN A 65 -2.37 10.79 -3.83
N ASN A 66 -1.57 10.66 -4.88
CA ASN A 66 -1.98 10.76 -6.28
C ASN A 66 -2.14 9.39 -6.97
N TYR A 67 -1.89 8.30 -6.24
CA TYR A 67 -1.94 6.95 -6.76
C TYR A 67 -3.21 6.23 -6.27
N ASN A 68 -3.79 5.43 -7.17
CA ASN A 68 -4.85 4.48 -6.86
C ASN A 68 -4.38 3.06 -7.23
N LEU A 69 -5.12 2.05 -6.75
CA LEU A 69 -4.77 0.65 -6.98
C LEU A 69 -4.71 0.30 -8.48
N GLU A 70 -5.66 0.76 -9.28
CA GLU A 70 -5.75 0.43 -10.71
C GLU A 70 -4.49 0.82 -11.49
N ASN A 71 -4.12 2.10 -11.45
CA ASN A 71 -2.96 2.60 -12.19
C ASN A 71 -1.65 2.05 -11.61
N THR A 72 -1.58 1.89 -10.28
CA THR A 72 -0.38 1.36 -9.62
C THR A 72 -0.14 -0.09 -10.02
N LEU A 73 -1.18 -0.93 -10.04
CA LEU A 73 -1.04 -2.35 -10.37
C LEU A 73 -0.61 -2.55 -11.83
N LYS A 74 -1.19 -1.79 -12.77
CA LYS A 74 -0.76 -1.79 -14.18
C LYS A 74 0.71 -1.39 -14.33
N ASN A 75 1.16 -0.38 -13.58
CA ASN A 75 2.55 0.07 -13.60
C ASN A 75 3.51 -0.98 -13.02
N VAL A 76 3.14 -1.64 -11.92
CA VAL A 76 3.92 -2.73 -11.32
C VAL A 76 4.07 -3.88 -12.30
N LEU A 77 2.98 -4.31 -12.97
CA LEU A 77 3.04 -5.38 -13.95
C LEU A 77 3.93 -5.01 -15.15
N ARG A 78 3.83 -3.77 -15.64
CA ARG A 78 4.71 -3.26 -16.70
C ARG A 78 6.18 -3.32 -16.30
N TRP A 79 6.50 -2.94 -15.06
CA TRP A 79 7.86 -3.00 -14.54
C TRP A 79 8.41 -4.43 -14.50
N TYR A 80 7.62 -5.40 -14.01
CA TYR A 80 8.01 -6.80 -14.04
C TYR A 80 8.22 -7.33 -15.46
N ASN A 81 7.37 -6.95 -16.41
CA ASN A 81 7.53 -7.35 -17.81
C ASN A 81 8.84 -6.83 -18.42
N LEU A 82 9.34 -5.66 -18.01
CA LEU A 82 10.63 -5.14 -18.47
C LEU A 82 11.82 -5.84 -17.82
N LEU A 83 11.67 -6.29 -16.57
CA LEU A 83 12.73 -6.98 -15.83
C LEU A 83 12.93 -8.44 -16.28
N LEU A 84 11.85 -9.10 -16.71
CA LEU A 84 11.84 -10.53 -17.06
C LEU A 84 12.00 -10.80 -18.57
N GLN A 85 12.15 -9.75 -19.38
CA GLN A 85 12.57 -9.84 -20.79
C GLN A 85 14.09 -10.05 -20.87
#